data_AF-A0A6M8UX92-F1
#
_entry.id   AF-A0A6M8UX92-F1
#
_cell.length_a   1.000
_cell.length_b   1.000
_cell.length_c   1.000
_cell.angle_alpha   90.00
_cell.angle_beta   90.00
_cell.angle_gamma   90.00
#
_symmetry.space_group_name_H-M   'P 1'
#
loop_
_entity.id
_entity.type
_entity.pdbx_description
1 polymer ?
#
loop_
_entity_poly.entity_id
_entity_poly.type
_entity_poly.pdbx_seq_one_letter_code
_entity_poly.pdbx_strand_id
1 'polypeptide(L)' 'MTTKERVKKEIDKMPNDLLEKVYKYINSLGVKTTHKQKKIHTFNLKGQFDNVNIRERAYE' A
#
# COMPACT_ATOMS: atom_id res chain seq x y z
N MET A 1 16.16 32.01 4.49
CA MET A 1 14.89 31.39 4.92
C MET A 1 14.47 30.37 3.90
N THR A 2 14.48 29.10 4.28
CA THR A 2 14.07 28.02 3.38
C THR A 2 12.54 27.93 3.30
N THR A 3 12.00 27.35 2.22
CA THR A 3 10.55 27.10 2.07
C THR A 3 9.98 26.30 3.24
N LYS A 4 10.76 25.36 3.77
CA LYS A 4 10.42 24.54 4.95
C LYS A 4 10.20 25.37 6.23
N GLU A 5 11.02 26.40 6.45
CA GLU A 5 10.88 27.27 7.63
C GLU A 5 9.62 28.14 7.57
N ARG A 6 9.23 28.60 6.37
CA ARG A 6 8.00 29.37 6.18
C ARG A 6 6.77 28.52 6.46
N VAL A 7 6.74 27.30 5.92
CA VAL A 7 5.64 26.34 6.15
C VAL A 7 5.49 25.99 7.62
N LYS A 8 6.59 25.78 8.37
CA LYS A 8 6.53 25.55 9.82
C LYS A 8 5.89 26.71 10.57
N LYS A 9 6.31 27.95 10.27
CA LYS A 9 5.76 29.15 10.91
C LYS A 9 4.28 29.37 10.60
N GLU A 10 3.79 28.91 9.45
CA GLU A 10 2.37 28.97 9.11
C GLU A 10 1.56 27.90 9.86
N ILE A 11 2.11 26.70 10.02
CA ILE A 11 1.49 25.62 10.81
C ILE A 11 1.40 26.01 12.30
N ASP A 12 2.45 26.61 12.86
CA ASP A 12 2.48 27.04 14.26
C ASP A 12 1.45 28.14 14.58
N LYS A 13 0.97 28.88 13.57
CA LYS A 13 -0.05 29.93 13.71
C LYS A 13 -1.48 29.40 13.51
N MET A 14 -1.65 28.13 13.13
CA MET A 14 -2.97 27.57 12.87
C MET A 14 -3.69 27.18 14.17
N PRO A 15 -5.03 27.30 14.19
CA PRO A 15 -5.85 26.74 15.27
C PRO A 15 -5.83 25.20 15.24
N ASN A 16 -5.93 24.58 16.42
CA ASN A 16 -5.84 23.13 16.60
C ASN A 16 -6.83 22.33 15.73
N ASP A 17 -8.02 22.87 15.49
CA ASP A 17 -9.08 22.23 14.66
C ASP A 17 -8.65 22.02 13.20
N LEU A 18 -7.75 22.87 12.69
CA LEU A 18 -7.22 22.76 11.33
C LEU A 18 -5.95 21.89 11.29
N LEU A 19 -5.22 21.80 12.40
CA LEU A 19 -4.00 21.02 12.51
C LEU A 19 -4.25 19.53 12.24
N GLU A 20 -5.36 19.00 12.77
CA GLU A 20 -5.74 17.60 12.56
C GLU A 20 -6.05 17.31 11.08
N LYS A 21 -6.72 18.23 10.39
CA LYS A 21 -7.03 18.10 8.95
C LYS A 21 -5.76 18.14 8.11
N VAL A 22 -4.85 19.06 8.42
CA VAL A 22 -3.55 19.17 7.74
C VAL A 22 -2.71 17.91 7.98
N TYR A 23 -2.69 17.39 9.21
CA TYR A 23 -2.00 16.15 9.55
C TYR A 23 -2.56 14.95 8.76
N LYS A 24 -3.89 14.79 8.72
CA LYS A 24 -4.56 13.75 7.92
C LYS A 24 -4.22 13.88 6.43
N TYR A 25 -4.21 15.09 5.90
CA TYR A 25 -3.88 15.35 4.51
C TYR A 25 -2.42 15.01 4.18
N ILE A 26 -1.46 15.44 4.99
CA ILE A 26 -0.03 15.12 4.81
C ILE A 26 0.19 13.61 4.88
N ASN A 27 -0.44 12.92 5.82
CA ASN A 27 -0.37 11.46 5.92
C ASN A 27 -0.95 10.79 4.67
N SER A 28 -2.08 11.27 4.15
CA SER A 28 -2.67 10.73 2.91
C SER A 28 -1.75 10.90 1.70
N LEU A 29 -0.99 12.00 1.62
CA LEU A 29 0.02 12.22 0.58
C LEU A 29 1.25 11.31 0.74
N GLY A 30 1.65 11.02 1.99
CA GLY A 30 2.72 10.08 2.34
C GLY A 30 2.35 8.62 2.06
N VAL A 31 1.06 8.30 2.01
CA VAL A 31 0.52 6.98 1.63
C VAL A 31 0.48 6.85 0.11
N LYS A 32 1.59 7.18 -0.56
CA LYS A 32 2.01 6.40 -1.72
C LYS A 32 2.65 5.11 -1.18
N THR A 33 1.91 4.35 -0.37
CA THR A 33 2.21 2.93 -0.23
C THR A 33 1.99 2.40 -1.62
N THR A 34 3.09 2.29 -2.37
CA THR A 34 3.18 1.37 -3.48
C THR A 34 2.39 0.15 -3.06
N HIS A 35 1.21 -0.03 -3.64
CA HIS A 35 0.63 -1.35 -3.71
C HIS A 35 1.65 -2.12 -4.53
N LYS A 36 2.74 -2.56 -3.88
CA LYS A 36 3.55 -3.66 -4.34
C LYS A 36 2.52 -4.75 -4.42
N GLN A 37 1.98 -4.94 -5.62
CA GLN A 37 1.18 -6.11 -5.93
C GLN A 37 2.01 -7.25 -5.37
N LYS A 38 1.52 -7.87 -4.28
CA LYS A 38 2.21 -9.01 -3.68
C LYS A 38 2.35 -9.97 -4.85
N LYS A 39 3.57 -10.16 -5.34
CA LYS A 39 3.82 -11.04 -6.48
C LYS A 39 3.36 -12.40 -6.02
N ILE A 40 2.18 -12.83 -6.46
CA ILE A 40 1.68 -14.16 -6.16
C ILE A 40 2.66 -15.08 -6.85
N HIS A 41 3.41 -15.85 -6.06
CA HIS A 41 4.34 -16.81 -6.61
C HIS A 41 3.53 -17.97 -7.19
N THR A 42 3.34 -17.96 -8.51
CA THR A 42 2.65 -19.02 -9.24
C THR A 42 3.70 -19.93 -9.88
N PHE A 43 3.57 -21.24 -9.65
CA PHE A 43 4.34 -22.23 -10.38
C PHE A 43 3.68 -22.47 -11.74
N ASN A 44 4.43 -22.32 -12.84
CA ASN A 44 3.94 -22.70 -14.16
C ASN A 44 4.11 -24.21 -14.34
N LEU A 45 3.02 -24.95 -14.13
CA LEU A 45 3.01 -26.42 -14.19
C LEU A 45 2.88 -26.97 -15.62
N LYS A 46 2.90 -26.12 -16.67
CA LYS A 46 2.83 -26.53 -18.10
C LYS A 46 1.75 -27.58 -18.41
N GLY A 47 0.62 -27.53 -17.72
CA GLY A 47 -0.47 -28.49 -17.90
C GLY A 47 -0.22 -29.91 -17.38
N GLN A 48 0.77 -30.10 -16.49
CA GLN A 48 1.10 -31.41 -15.90
C GLN A 48 -0.09 -32.10 -15.23
N PHE A 49 -1.11 -31.34 -14.82
CA PHE A 49 -2.30 -31.85 -14.15
C PHE A 49 -3.61 -31.58 -14.91
N ASP A 50 -3.55 -31.05 -16.15
CA ASP A 50 -4.76 -30.67 -16.90
C ASP A 50 -5.60 -31.90 -17.27
N ASN A 51 -4.95 -33.05 -17.50
CA ASN A 51 -5.59 -34.31 -17.85
C ASN A 51 -5.62 -35.31 -16.69
N VAL A 52 -5.32 -34.86 -15.45
CA VAL A 52 -5.26 -35.74 -14.28
C VAL A 52 -6.38 -35.38 -13.32
N ASN A 53 -7.20 -36.37 -12.96
CA ASN A 53 -8.16 -36.21 -11.87
C ASN A 53 -7.42 -36.22 -10.53
N ILE A 54 -6.97 -35.05 -10.08
CA ILE A 54 -6.17 -34.87 -8.87
C ILE A 54 -6.90 -35.43 -7.63
N ARG A 55 -8.23 -35.40 -7.60
CA ARG A 55 -9.03 -35.91 -6.47
C ARG A 55 -8.93 -37.43 -6.35
N GLU A 56 -9.01 -38.13 -7.47
CA GLU A 56 -8.95 -39.60 -7.50
C GLU A 56 -7.59 -40.10 -7.02
N ARG A 57 -6.51 -39.47 -7.49
CA ARG A 57 -5.12 -39.79 -7.12
C ARG A 57 -4.76 -39.48 -5.66
N ALA A 58 -5.53 -38.63 -4.98
CA ALA A 58 -5.26 -38.23 -3.60
C ALA A 58 -5.88 -39.19 -2.56
N TYR A 59 -6.82 -40.05 -2.99
CA TYR A 59 -7.53 -41.00 -2.14
C TYR A 59 -7.23 -42.48 -2.49
N GLU A 60 -6.29 -42.73 -3.41
CA GLU A 60 -5.58 -44.01 -3.57
C GLU A 60 -4.31 -44.03 -2.71
#